data_AF-A0A959GYJ2-F1
#
_entry.id   AF-A0A959GYJ2-F1
#
_cell.length_a   1.000
_cell.length_b   1.000
_cell.length_c   1.000
_cell.angle_alpha   90.00
_cell.angle_beta   90.00
_cell.angle_gamma   90.00
#
_symmetry.space_group_name_H-M   'P 1'
#
loop_
_entity.id
_entity.type
_entity.pdbx_description
1 polymer ?
#
loop_
_entity_poly.entity_id
_entity_poly.type
_entity_poly.pdbx_seq_one_letter_code
_entity_poly.pdbx_strand_id
1 'polypeptide(L)'
;SFNNILEGRPGKQLMIRVPGDIYIPVNDLAEIEPEPGDDVVTTLDINIQDVAEQSLLKACQTHNADHGCAIVMEVKTGKIRAIANIGKTPEGWWETYNYAIGERVEPGSMFKLASFMAMLEDGVIEDFDQPVPVFGGKVRIYDEELIDAVPHGLDTMTVRQVFAQSSNVGTATLVQNNYGKGNAGRFVKRLRGFGLDLPTDIEVGGEEAPIIKNPDDPNSGWSGTTLPWMSIGYELLLTPLQLLTFYNAVANNGRMMKPYIVQRTERYGEPIREFQPTVVKRSIASKKTVEKAKELLKSVVLEGTARNIRSNYIQMAGKTGTAQLNYHKFRASKGIRHQAGFCGFFPADNPVYSCIVVISEPERGGYHGAEVAAPVFRDIAERCFAMKAEMHPPINQNKPEKLVTRELPSYDAGSKSDLEGSLRWLGLDYFEETDLGDWTVIKAAQGDSLMLLQRNISDKAVPSVIGMGLKDAIYLLENRGCRVKVSGVGKVRRQTLAPGTRASGQTCVLYLE
;
A
#
# COMPACT_ATOMS: atom_id res chain seq x y z
N SER A 1 -13.16 -20.96 16.78
CA SER A 1 -13.55 -20.74 15.37
C SER A 1 -13.71 -21.99 14.54
N PHE A 2 -12.75 -22.93 14.54
CA PHE A 2 -12.74 -24.07 13.61
C PHE A 2 -12.90 -25.43 14.30
N ASN A 3 -13.45 -25.47 15.52
CA ASN A 3 -13.58 -26.71 16.29
C ASN A 3 -14.41 -27.77 15.55
N ASN A 4 -15.49 -27.34 14.88
CA ASN A 4 -16.35 -28.21 14.06
C ASN A 4 -15.63 -28.86 12.86
N ILE A 5 -14.47 -28.35 12.47
CA ILE A 5 -13.63 -28.91 11.41
C ILE A 5 -12.56 -29.81 12.02
N LEU A 6 -11.93 -29.35 13.12
CA LEU A 6 -10.81 -30.03 13.77
C LEU A 6 -11.19 -31.22 14.67
N GLU A 7 -12.39 -31.25 15.24
CA GLU A 7 -12.75 -32.21 16.30
C GLU A 7 -13.05 -33.63 15.80
N GLY A 8 -13.41 -33.77 14.52
CA GLY A 8 -13.81 -35.05 13.94
C GLY A 8 -15.13 -35.58 14.51
N ARG A 9 -15.31 -36.89 14.46
CA ARG A 9 -16.45 -37.58 15.10
C ARG A 9 -15.95 -38.71 15.99
N PRO A 10 -16.34 -38.74 17.28
CA PRO A 10 -15.93 -39.81 18.17
C PRO A 10 -16.59 -41.12 17.75
N GLY A 11 -15.80 -42.20 17.82
CA GLY A 11 -16.29 -43.56 17.65
C GLY A 11 -17.13 -44.01 18.84
N LYS A 12 -17.78 -45.16 18.72
CA LYS A 12 -18.55 -45.79 19.80
C LYS A 12 -18.24 -47.27 19.85
N GLN A 13 -17.92 -47.75 21.04
CA GLN A 13 -17.69 -49.16 21.32
C GLN A 13 -18.57 -49.61 22.48
N LEU A 14 -19.16 -50.80 22.37
CA LEU A 14 -19.95 -51.40 23.43
C LEU A 14 -19.02 -52.00 24.50
N MET A 15 -19.25 -51.64 25.76
CA MET A 15 -18.47 -52.11 26.90
C MET A 15 -19.39 -52.79 27.92
N ILE A 16 -18.97 -53.93 28.46
CA ILE A 16 -19.60 -54.56 29.63
C ILE A 16 -18.88 -54.08 30.89
N ARG A 17 -19.65 -53.53 31.84
CA ARG A 17 -19.15 -53.17 33.17
C ARG A 17 -19.22 -54.38 34.09
N VAL A 18 -18.09 -54.74 34.72
CA VAL A 18 -17.99 -55.81 35.72
C VAL A 18 -17.66 -55.24 37.11
N PRO A 19 -17.84 -55.99 38.21
CA PRO A 19 -17.53 -55.51 39.56
C PRO A 19 -16.09 -54.98 39.68
N GLY A 20 -15.92 -53.90 40.45
CA GLY A 20 -14.61 -53.22 40.58
C GLY A 20 -14.36 -52.11 39.55
N ASP A 21 -15.40 -51.66 38.85
CA ASP A 21 -15.33 -50.55 37.87
C ASP A 21 -14.45 -50.85 36.64
N ILE A 22 -14.37 -52.14 36.29
CA ILE A 22 -13.65 -52.63 35.11
C ILE A 22 -14.62 -52.71 33.94
N TYR A 23 -14.19 -52.23 32.77
CA TYR A 23 -14.95 -52.24 31.52
C TYR A 23 -14.26 -53.18 30.51
N ILE A 24 -15.01 -54.13 29.96
CA ILE A 24 -14.52 -55.12 28.98
C ILE A 24 -15.20 -54.86 27.63
N PRO A 25 -14.44 -54.68 26.54
CA PRO A 25 -15.03 -54.44 25.21
C PRO A 25 -15.78 -55.68 24.72
N VAL A 26 -16.95 -55.45 24.12
CA VAL A 26 -17.72 -56.47 23.43
C VAL A 26 -17.41 -56.36 21.95
N ASN A 27 -16.72 -57.34 21.39
CA ASN A 27 -16.53 -57.42 19.95
C ASN A 27 -17.88 -57.74 19.30
N ASP A 28 -18.54 -56.71 18.75
CA ASP A 28 -19.84 -56.81 18.09
C ASP A 28 -19.85 -55.96 16.80
N LEU A 29 -20.79 -56.24 15.91
CA LEU A 29 -21.06 -55.51 14.66
C LEU A 29 -21.56 -54.06 14.87
N ALA A 30 -21.70 -53.61 16.13
CA ALA A 30 -22.19 -52.29 16.53
C ALA A 30 -21.08 -51.27 16.83
N GLU A 31 -19.82 -51.62 16.58
CA GLU A 31 -18.68 -50.71 16.69
C GLU A 31 -18.73 -49.64 15.59
N ILE A 32 -18.63 -48.37 16.00
CA ILE A 32 -18.52 -47.22 15.10
C ILE A 32 -17.10 -46.70 15.23
N GLU A 33 -16.33 -46.80 14.15
CA GLU A 33 -14.98 -46.26 14.09
C GLU A 33 -15.00 -44.71 14.21
N PRO A 34 -14.04 -44.11 14.93
CA PRO A 34 -13.89 -42.66 14.95
C PRO A 34 -13.50 -42.11 13.58
N GLU A 35 -14.04 -40.95 13.23
CA GLU A 35 -13.61 -40.18 12.05
C GLU A 35 -12.68 -39.06 12.53
N PRO A 36 -11.43 -38.97 12.07
CA PRO A 36 -10.55 -37.85 12.42
C PRO A 36 -11.12 -36.53 11.88
N GLY A 37 -10.77 -35.43 12.55
CA GLY A 37 -11.05 -34.08 12.05
C GLY A 37 -10.28 -33.76 10.78
N ASP A 38 -10.69 -32.70 10.10
CA ASP A 38 -10.02 -32.16 8.93
C ASP A 38 -8.90 -31.20 9.34
N ASP A 39 -7.89 -31.07 8.48
CA ASP A 39 -6.78 -30.15 8.67
C ASP A 39 -7.17 -28.72 8.26
N VAL A 40 -6.60 -27.74 8.96
CA VAL A 40 -6.76 -26.30 8.64
C VAL A 40 -5.39 -25.75 8.25
N VAL A 41 -5.25 -25.41 6.97
CA VAL A 41 -4.04 -24.75 6.45
C VAL A 41 -4.21 -23.25 6.56
N THR A 42 -3.36 -22.60 7.35
CA THR A 42 -3.41 -21.15 7.55
C THR A 42 -2.68 -20.39 6.44
N THR A 43 -2.89 -19.08 6.39
CA THR A 43 -2.15 -18.16 5.51
C THR A 43 -0.80 -17.73 6.09
N LEU A 44 -0.52 -18.13 7.35
CA LEU A 44 0.67 -17.77 8.09
C LEU A 44 1.93 -18.28 7.38
N ASP A 45 2.97 -17.45 7.41
CA ASP A 45 4.30 -17.83 7.00
C ASP A 45 5.14 -18.02 8.25
N ILE A 46 5.64 -19.23 8.50
CA ILE A 46 6.35 -19.54 9.73
C ILE A 46 7.58 -18.65 9.93
N ASN A 47 8.24 -18.22 8.86
CA ASN A 47 9.42 -17.36 8.95
C ASN A 47 9.03 -15.93 9.31
N ILE A 48 7.95 -15.41 8.72
CA ILE A 48 7.45 -14.07 9.04
C ILE A 48 6.85 -14.05 10.46
N GLN A 49 6.18 -15.13 10.86
CA GLN A 49 5.63 -15.31 12.20
C GLN A 49 6.75 -15.30 13.25
N ASP A 50 7.80 -16.11 13.07
CA ASP A 50 8.95 -16.14 13.99
C ASP A 50 9.63 -14.77 14.11
N VAL A 51 9.81 -14.07 12.98
CA VAL A 51 10.34 -12.70 12.97
C VAL A 51 9.43 -11.76 13.76
N ALA A 52 8.13 -11.75 13.50
CA ALA A 52 7.18 -10.86 14.17
C ALA A 52 7.14 -11.10 15.69
N GLU A 53 7.11 -12.36 16.10
CA GLU A 53 7.08 -12.76 17.50
C GLU A 53 8.37 -12.41 18.23
N GLN A 54 9.54 -12.73 17.67
CA GLN A 54 10.83 -12.40 18.27
C GLN A 54 11.04 -10.89 18.40
N SER A 55 10.74 -10.12 17.35
CA SER A 55 10.89 -8.66 17.37
C SER A 55 9.96 -8.02 18.39
N LEU A 56 8.71 -8.49 18.48
CA LEU A 56 7.73 -8.02 19.46
C LEU A 56 8.12 -8.40 20.89
N LEU A 57 8.46 -9.67 21.14
CA LEU A 57 8.87 -10.17 22.45
C LEU A 57 10.07 -9.39 22.98
N LYS A 58 11.09 -9.18 22.14
CA LYS A 58 12.27 -8.39 22.49
C LYS A 58 11.89 -6.97 22.90
N ALA A 59 10.97 -6.33 22.19
CA ALA A 59 10.50 -4.98 22.54
C ALA A 59 9.71 -4.97 23.85
N CYS A 60 8.77 -5.90 24.03
CA CYS A 60 8.01 -6.04 25.27
C CYS A 60 8.92 -6.23 26.49
N GLN A 61 9.97 -7.06 26.37
CA GLN A 61 10.98 -7.25 27.42
C GLN A 61 11.82 -6.00 27.66
N THR A 62 12.33 -5.38 26.58
CA THR A 62 13.19 -4.18 26.66
C THR A 62 12.48 -3.02 27.34
N HIS A 63 11.22 -2.81 26.99
CA HIS A 63 10.40 -1.71 27.50
C HIS A 63 9.59 -2.08 28.75
N ASN A 64 9.69 -3.33 29.22
CA ASN A 64 8.91 -3.89 30.32
C ASN A 64 7.38 -3.67 30.15
N ALA A 65 6.90 -3.76 28.92
CA ALA A 65 5.52 -3.48 28.56
C ALA A 65 4.55 -4.52 29.14
N ASP A 66 3.30 -4.11 29.36
CA ASP A 66 2.23 -5.00 29.82
C ASP A 66 1.86 -6.03 28.75
N HIS A 67 1.66 -5.57 27.51
CA HIS A 67 1.42 -6.45 26.38
C HIS A 67 1.70 -5.73 25.04
N GLY A 68 1.63 -6.46 23.94
CA GLY A 68 1.66 -5.92 22.60
C GLY A 68 1.24 -6.92 21.54
N CYS A 69 1.03 -6.40 20.33
CA CYS A 69 0.75 -7.22 19.15
C CYS A 69 1.47 -6.70 17.91
N ALA A 70 1.73 -7.61 16.97
CA ALA A 70 2.24 -7.31 15.64
C ALA A 70 1.48 -8.12 14.60
N ILE A 71 1.04 -7.48 13.52
CA ILE A 71 0.31 -8.14 12.43
C ILE A 71 0.98 -7.79 11.11
N VAL A 72 1.26 -8.79 10.28
CA VAL A 72 1.77 -8.61 8.90
C VAL A 72 0.72 -9.14 7.93
N MET A 73 0.27 -8.28 7.03
CA MET A 73 -0.79 -8.57 6.06
C MET A 73 -0.30 -8.33 4.64
N GLU A 74 -0.59 -9.25 3.72
CA GLU A 74 -0.28 -9.10 2.30
C GLU A 74 -1.20 -8.06 1.64
N VAL A 75 -0.61 -7.08 0.97
CA VAL A 75 -1.31 -5.91 0.40
C VAL A 75 -2.33 -6.31 -0.66
N LYS A 76 -1.96 -7.22 -1.56
CA LYS A 76 -2.80 -7.54 -2.72
C LYS A 76 -3.99 -8.43 -2.38
N THR A 77 -3.84 -9.31 -1.39
CA THR A 77 -4.79 -10.39 -1.13
C THR A 77 -5.54 -10.25 0.19
N GLY A 78 -4.94 -9.61 1.19
CA GLY A 78 -5.43 -9.59 2.56
C GLY A 78 -5.04 -10.81 3.40
N LYS A 79 -4.16 -11.69 2.90
CA LYS A 79 -3.62 -12.80 3.71
C LYS A 79 -2.92 -12.27 4.96
N ILE A 80 -3.27 -12.80 6.12
CA ILE A 80 -2.47 -12.59 7.34
C ILE A 80 -1.26 -13.52 7.28
N ARG A 81 -0.07 -12.95 7.12
CA ARG A 81 1.19 -13.69 7.05
C ARG A 81 1.82 -13.89 8.41
N ALA A 82 1.56 -12.99 9.35
CA ALA A 82 1.88 -13.16 10.75
C ALA A 82 0.89 -12.41 11.64
N ILE A 83 0.60 -12.98 12.80
CA ILE A 83 -0.16 -12.37 13.88
C ILE A 83 0.47 -12.83 15.21
N ALA A 84 1.14 -11.92 15.90
CA ALA A 84 1.83 -12.20 17.16
C ALA A 84 1.19 -11.36 18.26
N ASN A 85 0.94 -12.00 19.41
CA ASN A 85 0.39 -11.37 20.60
C ASN A 85 1.23 -11.78 21.80
N ILE A 86 1.76 -10.82 22.55
CA ILE A 86 2.61 -11.09 23.70
C ILE A 86 2.07 -10.31 24.90
N GLY A 87 1.74 -11.01 25.98
CA GLY A 87 1.33 -10.43 27.26
C GLY A 87 2.28 -10.81 28.40
N LYS A 88 2.43 -9.91 29.35
CA LYS A 88 3.24 -10.09 30.56
C LYS A 88 2.47 -10.89 31.59
N THR A 89 3.18 -11.77 32.27
CA THR A 89 2.66 -12.69 33.28
C THR A 89 3.65 -12.82 34.43
N PRO A 90 3.27 -13.44 35.56
CA PRO A 90 4.19 -13.63 36.68
C PRO A 90 5.43 -14.46 36.35
N GLU A 91 5.34 -15.44 35.44
CA GLU A 91 6.45 -16.32 35.09
C GLU A 91 7.14 -15.96 33.75
N GLY A 92 6.71 -14.89 33.06
CA GLY A 92 7.38 -14.37 31.87
C GLY A 92 6.49 -13.61 30.89
N TRP A 93 6.68 -13.86 29.60
CA TRP A 93 5.89 -13.29 28.51
C TRP A 93 5.41 -14.41 27.59
N TRP A 94 4.10 -14.50 27.37
CA TRP A 94 3.48 -15.50 26.50
C TRP A 94 2.29 -14.92 25.75
N GLU A 95 1.73 -15.67 24.81
CA GLU A 95 0.45 -15.33 24.20
C GLU A 95 -0.69 -15.60 25.19
N THR A 96 -1.22 -14.52 25.77
CA THR A 96 -2.29 -14.57 26.79
C THR A 96 -3.67 -14.23 26.22
N TYR A 97 -3.70 -13.35 25.21
CA TYR A 97 -4.91 -12.84 24.60
C TYR A 97 -4.62 -12.39 23.17
N ASN A 98 -5.63 -12.44 22.29
CA ASN A 98 -5.48 -11.94 20.93
C ASN A 98 -5.71 -10.42 20.86
N TYR A 99 -4.74 -9.65 21.35
CA TYR A 99 -4.77 -8.18 21.36
C TYR A 99 -4.94 -7.59 19.95
N ALA A 100 -4.46 -8.28 18.92
CA ALA A 100 -4.59 -7.87 17.52
C ALA A 100 -6.04 -7.74 17.02
N ILE A 101 -6.98 -8.56 17.51
CA ILE A 101 -8.39 -8.56 17.07
C ILE A 101 -9.39 -8.30 18.19
N GLY A 102 -9.06 -8.69 19.41
CA GLY A 102 -9.98 -8.66 20.55
C GLY A 102 -9.85 -7.42 21.42
N GLU A 103 -8.74 -6.69 21.34
CA GLU A 103 -8.60 -5.46 22.11
C GLU A 103 -8.91 -4.24 21.24
N ARG A 104 -9.80 -3.39 21.76
CA ARG A 104 -10.07 -2.06 21.24
C ARG A 104 -9.12 -1.07 21.85
N VAL A 105 -8.42 -0.35 20.98
CA VAL A 105 -7.41 0.63 21.39
C VAL A 105 -7.76 2.01 20.84
N GLU A 106 -7.34 3.05 21.55
CA GLU A 106 -7.33 4.40 20.99
C GLU A 106 -6.13 4.48 20.03
N PRO A 107 -6.34 4.58 18.70
CA PRO A 107 -5.25 4.52 17.73
C PRO A 107 -4.30 5.72 17.84
N GLY A 108 -4.73 6.80 18.49
CA GLY A 108 -4.00 8.05 18.59
C GLY A 108 -3.57 8.55 17.22
N SER A 109 -2.32 9.05 17.13
CA SER A 109 -1.82 9.67 15.91
C SER A 109 -1.77 8.79 14.66
N MET A 110 -1.90 7.46 14.77
CA MET A 110 -2.08 6.59 13.58
C MET A 110 -3.39 6.89 12.84
N PHE A 111 -4.40 7.41 13.54
CA PHE A 111 -5.69 7.77 12.97
C PHE A 111 -5.64 9.03 12.10
N LYS A 112 -4.62 9.88 12.25
CA LYS A 112 -4.50 11.13 11.47
C LYS A 112 -4.48 10.89 9.97
N LEU A 113 -4.06 9.70 9.51
CA LEU A 113 -4.18 9.30 8.11
C LEU A 113 -5.63 9.40 7.61
N ALA A 114 -6.60 8.88 8.38
CA ALA A 114 -8.01 8.96 8.04
C ALA A 114 -8.51 10.42 8.00
N SER A 115 -8.09 11.23 8.97
CA SER A 115 -8.43 12.66 9.03
C SER A 115 -7.90 13.43 7.82
N PHE A 116 -6.64 13.20 7.44
CA PHE A 116 -6.04 13.83 6.27
C PHE A 116 -6.64 13.33 4.96
N MET A 117 -6.93 12.03 4.86
CA MET A 117 -7.64 11.50 3.70
C MET A 117 -9.04 12.08 3.55
N ALA A 118 -9.79 12.30 4.64
CA ALA A 118 -11.09 12.97 4.60
C ALA A 118 -10.95 14.39 4.02
N MET A 119 -9.97 15.16 4.51
CA MET A 119 -9.69 16.51 4.03
C MET A 119 -9.23 16.55 2.57
N LEU A 120 -8.40 15.60 2.15
CA LEU A 120 -7.96 15.47 0.76
C LEU A 120 -9.12 15.15 -0.17
N GLU A 121 -9.99 14.23 0.24
CA GLU A 121 -11.15 13.78 -0.55
C GLU A 121 -12.24 14.85 -0.66
N ASP A 122 -12.38 15.71 0.35
CA ASP A 122 -13.28 16.87 0.33
C ASP A 122 -12.67 18.12 -0.33
N GLY A 123 -11.42 18.05 -0.82
CA GLY A 123 -10.74 19.19 -1.44
C GLY A 123 -10.33 20.30 -0.46
N VAL A 124 -10.30 20.01 0.85
CA VAL A 124 -9.84 20.93 1.90
C VAL A 124 -8.33 21.11 1.86
N ILE A 125 -7.60 20.04 1.54
CA ILE A 125 -6.15 20.05 1.37
C ILE A 125 -5.85 19.78 -0.11
N GLU A 126 -5.22 20.74 -0.77
CA GLU A 126 -4.72 20.56 -2.14
C GLU A 126 -3.21 20.65 -2.21
N ASP A 127 -2.62 21.58 -1.47
CA ASP A 127 -1.19 21.80 -1.39
C ASP A 127 -0.66 21.33 -0.03
N PHE A 128 0.44 20.58 -0.03
CA PHE A 128 1.10 20.10 1.19
C PHE A 128 2.02 21.14 1.82
N ASP A 129 2.37 22.18 1.07
CA ASP A 129 3.21 23.28 1.54
C ASP A 129 2.38 24.48 2.05
N GLN A 130 1.05 24.39 1.96
CA GLN A 130 0.16 25.42 2.50
C GLN A 130 0.36 25.56 4.03
N PRO A 131 0.41 26.80 4.55
CA PRO A 131 0.63 27.05 5.97
C PRO A 131 -0.61 26.72 6.80
N VAL A 132 -0.38 26.13 7.96
CA VAL A 132 -1.37 25.74 8.94
C VAL A 132 -1.00 26.39 10.28
N PRO A 133 -1.91 27.17 10.89
CA PRO A 133 -1.70 27.68 12.23
C PRO A 133 -1.59 26.54 13.24
N VAL A 134 -0.50 26.54 14.01
CA VAL A 134 -0.27 25.58 15.11
C VAL A 134 -0.07 26.29 16.46
N PHE A 135 -0.09 27.63 16.50
CA PHE A 135 -0.22 28.45 17.72
C PHE A 135 0.79 28.11 18.82
N GLY A 136 2.07 27.95 18.47
CA GLY A 136 3.11 27.57 19.42
C GLY A 136 2.98 26.14 19.96
N GLY A 137 2.12 25.30 19.34
CA GLY A 137 1.82 23.94 19.75
C GLY A 137 0.70 23.83 20.80
N LYS A 138 -0.10 24.89 21.00
CA LYS A 138 -1.20 24.91 21.99
C LYS A 138 -2.42 25.65 21.47
N VAL A 139 -3.61 25.05 21.57
CA VAL A 139 -4.87 25.70 21.21
C VAL A 139 -5.97 25.31 22.18
N ARG A 140 -6.80 26.29 22.56
CA ARG A 140 -8.02 26.02 23.33
C ARG A 140 -9.20 25.82 22.37
N ILE A 141 -9.85 24.67 22.46
CA ILE A 141 -11.03 24.35 21.66
C ILE A 141 -12.19 24.08 22.62
N TYR A 142 -13.18 24.98 22.61
CA TYR A 142 -14.21 25.05 23.65
C TYR A 142 -13.58 25.16 25.04
N ASP A 143 -13.86 24.22 25.94
CA ASP A 143 -13.41 24.26 27.33
C ASP A 143 -12.10 23.50 27.56
N GLU A 144 -11.57 22.82 26.54
CA GLU A 144 -10.40 21.95 26.64
C GLU A 144 -9.17 22.54 25.93
N GLU A 145 -7.99 22.34 26.52
CA GLU A 145 -6.70 22.71 25.92
C GLU A 145 -6.11 21.50 25.20
N LEU A 146 -5.81 21.69 23.91
CA LEU A 146 -5.10 20.70 23.10
C LEU A 146 -3.64 21.14 22.92
N ILE A 147 -2.72 20.19 23.16
CA ILE A 147 -1.28 20.42 23.13
C ILE A 147 -0.60 19.41 22.20
N ASP A 148 0.43 19.87 21.50
CA ASP A 148 1.34 19.01 20.75
C ASP A 148 2.28 18.21 21.65
N ALA A 149 2.50 16.95 21.31
CA ALA A 149 3.32 16.05 22.13
C ALA A 149 4.77 16.53 22.29
N VAL A 150 5.31 17.25 21.30
CA VAL A 150 6.66 17.81 21.31
C VAL A 150 6.57 19.34 21.21
N PRO A 151 7.04 20.09 22.22
CA PRO A 151 7.11 21.54 22.14
C PRO A 151 8.05 21.99 21.02
N HIS A 152 7.56 22.82 20.10
CA HIS A 152 8.36 23.36 18.99
C HIS A 152 8.31 24.90 18.90
N GLY A 153 7.34 25.57 19.55
CA GLY A 153 7.24 27.03 19.61
C GLY A 153 7.01 27.72 18.26
N LEU A 154 6.64 26.96 17.23
CA LEU A 154 6.31 27.48 15.90
C LEU A 154 4.85 27.94 15.90
N ASP A 155 4.55 29.07 15.27
CA ASP A 155 3.17 29.54 15.09
C ASP A 155 2.49 28.89 13.89
N THR A 156 3.27 28.45 12.89
CA THR A 156 2.80 27.83 11.66
C THR A 156 3.66 26.64 11.25
N MET A 157 3.04 25.68 10.59
CA MET A 157 3.68 24.53 9.94
C MET A 157 3.03 24.30 8.58
N THR A 158 3.73 23.71 7.62
CA THR A 158 3.07 23.23 6.40
C THR A 158 2.17 22.03 6.70
N VAL A 159 1.18 21.74 5.87
CA VAL A 159 0.36 20.52 5.98
C VAL A 159 1.23 19.25 6.07
N ARG A 160 2.30 19.19 5.26
CA ARG A 160 3.28 18.10 5.28
C ARG A 160 3.94 17.98 6.66
N GLN A 161 4.38 19.10 7.23
CA GLN A 161 5.00 19.15 8.55
C GLN A 161 4.02 18.77 9.66
N VAL A 162 2.77 19.24 9.60
CA VAL A 162 1.72 18.87 10.57
C VAL A 162 1.55 17.35 10.59
N PHE A 163 1.49 16.70 9.43
CA PHE A 163 1.38 15.25 9.35
C PHE A 163 2.66 14.53 9.80
N ALA A 164 3.82 14.93 9.27
CA ALA A 164 5.10 14.28 9.50
C ALA A 164 5.57 14.39 10.96
N GLN A 165 5.44 15.57 11.56
CA GLN A 165 5.75 15.85 12.97
C GLN A 165 4.59 15.48 13.91
N SER A 166 3.46 15.05 13.36
CA SER A 166 2.31 14.59 14.12
C SER A 166 1.72 15.67 15.05
N SER A 167 1.63 16.93 14.60
CA SER A 167 1.00 18.01 15.38
C SER A 167 -0.49 17.71 15.59
N ASN A 168 -0.88 17.59 16.86
CA ASN A 168 -2.27 17.47 17.30
C ASN A 168 -3.03 18.76 17.03
N VAL A 169 -2.43 19.89 17.39
CA VAL A 169 -3.00 21.22 17.22
C VAL A 169 -3.27 21.49 15.74
N GLY A 170 -2.29 21.32 14.85
CA GLY A 170 -2.49 21.55 13.43
C GLY A 170 -3.56 20.64 12.82
N THR A 171 -3.60 19.36 13.22
CA THR A 171 -4.62 18.42 12.72
C THR A 171 -6.03 18.80 13.21
N ALA A 172 -6.18 19.05 14.50
CA ALA A 172 -7.47 19.40 15.09
C ALA A 172 -7.96 20.76 14.61
N THR A 173 -7.07 21.75 14.44
CA THR A 173 -7.41 23.06 13.87
C THR A 173 -7.93 22.92 12.44
N LEU A 174 -7.24 22.14 11.57
CA LEU A 174 -7.71 21.91 10.21
C LEU A 174 -9.09 21.23 10.19
N VAL A 175 -9.28 20.18 10.98
CA VAL A 175 -10.57 19.48 11.02
C VAL A 175 -11.66 20.35 11.62
N GLN A 176 -11.40 21.04 12.73
CA GLN A 176 -12.39 21.91 13.37
C GLN A 176 -12.82 23.07 12.47
N ASN A 177 -11.89 23.68 11.72
CA ASN A 177 -12.21 24.78 10.81
C ASN A 177 -13.07 24.33 9.61
N ASN A 178 -12.93 23.09 9.16
CA ASN A 178 -13.57 22.60 7.93
C ASN A 178 -14.79 21.70 8.16
N TYR A 179 -14.85 21.02 9.29
CA TYR A 179 -15.93 20.09 9.67
C TYR A 179 -16.65 20.51 10.95
N GLY A 180 -16.19 21.54 11.66
CA GLY A 180 -16.90 22.09 12.80
C GLY A 180 -18.20 22.79 12.41
N LYS A 181 -18.84 23.41 13.41
CA LYS A 181 -20.05 24.25 13.24
C LYS A 181 -21.22 23.52 12.54
N GLY A 182 -21.50 22.28 12.97
CA GLY A 182 -22.62 21.48 12.46
C GLY A 182 -22.29 20.58 11.26
N ASN A 183 -21.07 20.58 10.74
CA ASN A 183 -20.67 19.75 9.60
C ASN A 183 -19.98 18.43 9.99
N ALA A 184 -19.97 18.08 11.27
CA ALA A 184 -19.22 16.94 11.78
C ALA A 184 -19.72 15.60 11.19
N GLY A 185 -21.00 15.52 10.81
CA GLY A 185 -21.56 14.35 10.12
C GLY A 185 -20.87 14.07 8.77
N ARG A 186 -20.34 15.10 8.08
CA ARG A 186 -19.54 14.91 6.85
C ARG A 186 -18.22 14.20 7.14
N PHE A 187 -17.57 14.54 8.24
CA PHE A 187 -16.33 13.88 8.68
C PHE A 187 -16.59 12.41 9.00
N VAL A 188 -17.60 12.13 9.83
CA VAL A 188 -17.98 10.75 10.19
C VAL A 188 -18.39 9.95 8.95
N LYS A 189 -19.14 10.55 8.01
CA LYS A 189 -19.49 9.93 6.73
C LYS A 189 -18.25 9.55 5.91
N ARG A 190 -17.18 10.36 5.92
CA ARG A 190 -15.90 9.99 5.28
C ARG A 190 -15.24 8.80 5.96
N LEU A 191 -15.22 8.76 7.29
CA LEU A 191 -14.69 7.61 8.05
C LEU A 191 -15.44 6.31 7.72
N ARG A 192 -16.77 6.34 7.64
CA ARG A 192 -17.58 5.22 7.16
C ARG A 192 -17.28 4.88 5.70
N GLY A 193 -17.10 5.91 4.87
CA GLY A 193 -16.61 5.78 3.50
C GLY A 193 -15.27 5.05 3.40
N PHE A 194 -14.42 5.13 4.43
CA PHE A 194 -13.16 4.41 4.48
C PHE A 194 -13.28 3.00 5.07
N GLY A 195 -14.46 2.58 5.52
CA GLY A 195 -14.69 1.25 6.11
C GLY A 195 -14.19 1.12 7.55
N LEU A 196 -13.99 2.24 8.26
CA LEU A 196 -13.48 2.23 9.64
C LEU A 196 -14.55 1.93 10.69
N ASP A 197 -15.83 1.95 10.30
CA ASP A 197 -16.99 1.74 11.18
C ASP A 197 -17.50 0.30 11.20
N LEU A 198 -16.80 -0.63 10.54
CA LEU A 198 -17.19 -2.04 10.44
C LEU A 198 -16.07 -2.96 10.95
N PRO A 199 -16.43 -4.10 11.56
CA PRO A 199 -15.50 -5.20 11.76
C PRO A 199 -14.93 -5.70 10.43
N THR A 200 -13.78 -6.36 10.51
CA THR A 200 -13.11 -6.96 9.35
C THR A 200 -13.73 -8.29 8.92
N ASP A 201 -14.53 -8.91 9.79
CA ASP A 201 -15.20 -10.19 9.57
C ASP A 201 -14.19 -11.34 9.40
N ILE A 202 -13.03 -11.25 10.06
CA ILE A 202 -12.01 -12.31 10.07
C ILE A 202 -12.60 -13.61 10.65
N GLU A 203 -12.11 -14.76 10.19
CA GLU A 203 -12.68 -16.06 10.58
C GLU A 203 -12.43 -16.43 12.06
N VAL A 204 -11.60 -15.65 12.76
CA VAL A 204 -11.27 -15.86 14.17
C VAL A 204 -12.28 -15.14 15.05
N GLY A 205 -12.89 -15.88 15.98
CA GLY A 205 -13.87 -15.36 16.91
C GLY A 205 -13.23 -14.45 17.95
N GLY A 206 -14.00 -13.50 18.45
CA GLY A 206 -13.55 -12.52 19.43
C GLY A 206 -13.14 -11.17 18.83
N GLU A 207 -13.39 -10.92 17.53
CA GLU A 207 -13.24 -9.59 16.96
C GLU A 207 -14.23 -8.60 17.61
N GLU A 208 -13.71 -7.52 18.19
CA GLU A 208 -14.51 -6.44 18.75
C GLU A 208 -14.96 -5.43 17.68
N ALA A 209 -16.20 -4.94 17.78
CA ALA A 209 -16.72 -3.94 16.84
C ALA A 209 -16.14 -2.53 17.11
N PRO A 210 -15.80 -1.77 16.06
CA PRO A 210 -15.24 -0.42 16.22
C PRO A 210 -16.25 0.53 16.86
N ILE A 211 -15.75 1.51 17.63
CA ILE A 211 -16.57 2.58 18.21
C ILE A 211 -16.15 3.90 17.59
N ILE A 212 -17.02 4.48 16.78
CA ILE A 212 -16.87 5.80 16.18
C ILE A 212 -18.09 6.63 16.58
N LYS A 213 -17.86 7.67 17.38
CA LYS A 213 -18.94 8.58 17.78
C LYS A 213 -19.52 9.30 16.56
N ASN A 214 -20.82 9.59 16.60
CA ASN A 214 -21.55 10.19 15.50
C ASN A 214 -22.42 11.35 16.00
N PRO A 215 -22.28 12.57 15.46
CA PRO A 215 -23.08 13.71 15.91
C PRO A 215 -24.58 13.52 15.68
N ASP A 216 -24.96 12.68 14.71
CA ASP A 216 -26.35 12.43 14.34
C ASP A 216 -27.00 11.33 15.22
N ASP A 217 -26.23 10.69 16.11
CA ASP A 217 -26.74 9.67 17.03
C ASP A 217 -26.71 10.18 18.48
N PRO A 218 -27.87 10.42 19.12
CA PRO A 218 -27.94 10.95 20.48
C PRO A 218 -27.31 10.01 21.53
N ASN A 219 -27.17 8.71 21.22
CA ASN A 219 -26.60 7.72 22.14
C ASN A 219 -25.08 7.56 21.97
N SER A 220 -24.45 8.24 21.01
CA SER A 220 -23.02 8.06 20.75
C SER A 220 -22.12 8.78 21.76
N GLY A 221 -22.68 9.52 22.72
CA GLY A 221 -21.91 10.34 23.66
C GLY A 221 -21.10 11.44 22.97
N TRP A 222 -21.65 12.03 21.90
CA TRP A 222 -21.04 13.13 21.15
C TRP A 222 -21.06 14.43 21.97
N SER A 223 -19.95 15.16 21.96
CA SER A 223 -19.81 16.50 22.57
C SER A 223 -19.17 17.48 21.58
N GLY A 224 -19.10 18.76 21.95
CA GLY A 224 -18.40 19.76 21.15
C GLY A 224 -16.90 19.45 20.93
N THR A 225 -16.25 18.76 21.87
CA THR A 225 -14.83 18.39 21.81
C THR A 225 -14.59 17.09 21.04
N THR A 226 -15.64 16.31 20.75
CA THR A 226 -15.49 15.01 20.09
C THR A 226 -14.81 15.10 18.72
N LEU A 227 -15.25 16.01 17.85
CA LEU A 227 -14.66 16.14 16.51
C LEU A 227 -13.14 16.40 16.52
N PRO A 228 -12.62 17.41 17.25
CA PRO A 228 -11.18 17.66 17.31
C PRO A 228 -10.39 16.49 17.91
N TRP A 229 -10.91 15.80 18.93
CA TRP A 229 -10.23 14.65 19.53
C TRP A 229 -10.26 13.41 18.65
N MET A 230 -11.39 13.15 17.99
CA MET A 230 -11.49 12.12 16.95
C MET A 230 -10.49 12.35 15.82
N SER A 231 -10.28 13.59 15.41
CA SER A 231 -9.33 13.91 14.33
C SER A 231 -7.89 13.46 14.60
N ILE A 232 -7.52 13.30 15.87
CA ILE A 232 -6.20 12.89 16.33
C ILE A 232 -6.18 11.47 16.94
N GLY A 233 -7.30 10.74 16.85
CA GLY A 233 -7.42 9.34 17.26
C GLY A 233 -7.78 9.09 18.73
N TYR A 234 -8.43 10.05 19.38
CA TYR A 234 -9.09 9.90 20.69
C TYR A 234 -10.62 9.91 20.52
N GLU A 235 -11.35 9.54 21.57
CA GLU A 235 -12.83 9.43 21.53
C GLU A 235 -13.37 8.43 20.48
N LEU A 236 -12.51 7.54 19.98
CA LEU A 236 -12.86 6.44 19.10
C LEU A 236 -11.98 5.23 19.42
N LEU A 237 -12.50 4.03 19.15
CA LEU A 237 -11.81 2.79 19.45
C LEU A 237 -11.85 1.86 18.25
N LEU A 238 -10.69 1.32 17.89
CA LEU A 238 -10.49 0.39 16.78
C LEU A 238 -9.61 -0.76 17.26
N THR A 239 -9.78 -1.94 16.69
CA THR A 239 -8.79 -3.01 16.87
C THR A 239 -7.56 -2.75 15.99
N PRO A 240 -6.36 -3.24 16.37
CA PRO A 240 -5.18 -3.13 15.52
C PRO A 240 -5.40 -3.69 14.10
N LEU A 241 -6.14 -4.80 13.96
CA LEU A 241 -6.46 -5.39 12.67
C LEU A 241 -7.36 -4.48 11.80
N GLN A 242 -8.35 -3.81 12.39
CA GLN A 242 -9.23 -2.85 11.67
C GLN A 242 -8.40 -1.68 11.12
N LEU A 243 -7.51 -1.12 11.94
CA LEU A 243 -6.64 -0.03 11.52
C LEU A 243 -5.64 -0.49 10.45
N LEU A 244 -5.06 -1.69 10.58
CA LEU A 244 -4.19 -2.26 9.56
C LEU A 244 -4.93 -2.46 8.24
N THR A 245 -6.18 -2.92 8.27
CA THR A 245 -6.99 -3.12 7.06
C THR A 245 -7.21 -1.80 6.30
N PHE A 246 -7.40 -0.69 7.02
CA PHE A 246 -7.46 0.63 6.40
C PHE A 246 -6.12 1.05 5.76
N TYR A 247 -4.99 0.85 6.46
CA TYR A 247 -3.66 1.13 5.90
C TYR A 247 -3.32 0.23 4.71
N ASN A 248 -3.74 -1.03 4.75
CA ASN A 248 -3.61 -1.99 3.67
C ASN A 248 -4.38 -1.52 2.43
N ALA A 249 -5.59 -0.99 2.59
CA ALA A 249 -6.36 -0.42 1.50
C ALA A 249 -5.64 0.78 0.85
N VAL A 250 -5.00 1.65 1.63
CA VAL A 250 -4.16 2.73 1.11
C VAL A 250 -2.96 2.16 0.34
N ALA A 251 -2.25 1.18 0.91
CA ALA A 251 -1.14 0.49 0.25
C ALA A 251 -1.58 -0.14 -1.09
N ASN A 252 -2.78 -0.71 -1.14
CA ASN A 252 -3.40 -1.39 -2.27
C ASN A 252 -4.17 -0.45 -3.23
N ASN A 253 -3.72 0.79 -3.37
CA ASN A 253 -4.29 1.77 -4.33
C ASN A 253 -5.80 2.04 -4.11
N GLY A 254 -6.24 1.98 -2.87
CA GLY A 254 -7.63 2.22 -2.45
C GLY A 254 -8.48 0.95 -2.37
N ARG A 255 -7.98 -0.21 -2.81
CA ARG A 255 -8.72 -1.47 -2.78
C ARG A 255 -8.63 -2.13 -1.41
N MET A 256 -9.74 -2.14 -0.67
CA MET A 256 -9.83 -2.78 0.64
C MET A 256 -10.09 -4.28 0.50
N MET A 257 -9.18 -5.07 1.05
CA MET A 257 -9.27 -6.53 1.10
C MET A 257 -9.82 -6.97 2.45
N LYS A 258 -10.60 -8.05 2.46
CA LYS A 258 -10.98 -8.75 3.69
C LYS A 258 -9.74 -9.47 4.23
N PRO A 259 -9.28 -9.21 5.47
CA PRO A 259 -8.23 -10.01 6.07
C PRO A 259 -8.74 -11.43 6.34
N TYR A 260 -7.90 -12.43 6.07
CA TYR A 260 -8.22 -13.83 6.34
C TYR A 260 -6.99 -14.60 6.78
N ILE A 261 -7.18 -15.57 7.68
CA ILE A 261 -6.09 -16.36 8.27
C ILE A 261 -6.09 -17.83 7.84
N VAL A 262 -7.20 -18.34 7.31
CA VAL A 262 -7.30 -19.73 6.83
C VAL A 262 -7.24 -19.74 5.31
N GLN A 263 -6.29 -20.47 4.74
CA GLN A 263 -6.14 -20.63 3.30
C GLN A 263 -7.05 -21.74 2.76
N ARG A 264 -7.07 -22.90 3.43
CA ARG A 264 -7.95 -24.01 3.05
C ARG A 264 -8.18 -24.97 4.21
N THR A 265 -9.22 -25.78 4.11
CA THR A 265 -9.39 -27.00 4.90
C THR A 265 -9.09 -28.20 4.00
N GLU A 266 -8.39 -29.20 4.51
CA GLU A 266 -8.00 -30.38 3.74
C GLU A 266 -8.23 -31.67 4.52
N ARG A 267 -8.42 -32.77 3.79
CA ARG A 267 -8.54 -34.11 4.35
C ARG A 267 -7.65 -35.04 3.56
N TYR A 268 -6.71 -35.69 4.24
CA TYR A 268 -5.72 -36.57 3.61
C TYR A 268 -4.93 -35.86 2.48
N GLY A 269 -4.66 -34.56 2.64
CA GLY A 269 -3.96 -33.73 1.66
C GLY A 269 -4.83 -33.20 0.51
N GLU A 270 -6.10 -33.59 0.41
CA GLU A 270 -7.02 -33.11 -0.61
C GLU A 270 -7.83 -31.90 -0.09
N PRO A 271 -7.88 -30.78 -0.83
CA PRO A 271 -8.59 -29.59 -0.41
C PRO A 271 -10.11 -29.82 -0.41
N ILE A 272 -10.76 -29.59 0.73
CA ILE A 272 -12.22 -29.62 0.87
C ILE A 272 -12.81 -28.24 0.55
N ARG A 273 -12.19 -27.18 1.08
CA ARG A 273 -12.63 -25.79 0.90
C ARG A 273 -11.43 -24.87 0.85
N GLU A 274 -11.38 -24.00 -0.15
CA GLU A 274 -10.38 -22.94 -0.25
C GLU A 274 -11.00 -21.57 0.02
N PHE A 275 -10.25 -20.72 0.71
CA PHE A 275 -10.61 -19.33 0.97
C PHE A 275 -9.86 -18.42 0.00
N GLN A 276 -10.62 -17.65 -0.77
CA GLN A 276 -10.08 -16.80 -1.83
C GLN A 276 -10.02 -15.32 -1.39
N PRO A 277 -9.04 -14.54 -1.90
CA PRO A 277 -8.97 -13.11 -1.63
C PRO A 277 -10.28 -12.41 -1.95
N THR A 278 -10.86 -11.74 -0.95
CA THR A 278 -12.17 -11.07 -1.09
C THR A 278 -12.00 -9.56 -1.02
N VAL A 279 -12.55 -8.86 -2.01
CA VAL A 279 -12.52 -7.39 -2.05
C VAL A 279 -13.77 -6.88 -1.35
N VAL A 280 -13.60 -6.28 -0.18
CA VAL A 280 -14.70 -5.64 0.56
C VAL A 280 -15.11 -4.34 -0.15
N LYS A 281 -14.11 -3.57 -0.59
CA LYS A 281 -14.35 -2.30 -1.29
C LYS A 281 -13.33 -2.07 -2.39
N ARG A 282 -13.82 -1.78 -3.60
CA ARG A 282 -12.95 -1.54 -4.77
C ARG A 282 -12.09 -0.28 -4.62
N SER A 283 -12.62 0.74 -3.95
CA SER A 283 -11.96 2.03 -3.74
C SER A 283 -12.53 2.69 -2.49
N ILE A 284 -11.67 2.96 -1.50
CA ILE A 284 -12.03 3.68 -0.26
C ILE A 284 -12.03 5.20 -0.47
N ALA A 285 -11.25 5.70 -1.43
CA ALA A 285 -11.10 7.11 -1.76
C ALA A 285 -10.63 7.25 -3.22
N SER A 286 -10.70 8.46 -3.77
CA SER A 286 -10.18 8.76 -5.10
C SER A 286 -8.70 8.38 -5.25
N LYS A 287 -8.28 8.03 -6.48
CA LYS A 287 -6.89 7.70 -6.80
C LYS A 287 -5.92 8.81 -6.35
N LYS A 288 -6.28 10.07 -6.62
CA LYS A 288 -5.53 11.27 -6.20
C LYS A 288 -5.33 11.30 -4.68
N THR A 289 -6.38 11.07 -3.90
CA THR A 289 -6.29 11.04 -2.44
C THR A 289 -5.41 9.91 -1.93
N VAL A 290 -5.51 8.71 -2.51
CA VAL A 290 -4.68 7.57 -2.10
C VAL A 290 -3.20 7.81 -2.42
N GLU A 291 -2.87 8.34 -3.59
CA GLU A 291 -1.49 8.68 -3.97
C GLU A 291 -0.90 9.72 -3.01
N LYS A 292 -1.65 10.78 -2.73
CA LYS A 292 -1.28 11.81 -1.75
C LYS A 292 -1.13 11.26 -0.33
N ALA A 293 -1.99 10.32 0.08
CA ALA A 293 -1.89 9.66 1.37
C ALA A 293 -0.60 8.83 1.48
N LYS A 294 -0.22 8.10 0.42
CA LYS A 294 1.07 7.38 0.36
C LYS A 294 2.26 8.34 0.47
N GLU A 295 2.20 9.49 -0.19
CA GLU A 295 3.24 10.52 -0.11
C GLU A 295 3.41 11.06 1.33
N LEU A 296 2.31 11.38 2.02
CA LEU A 296 2.33 11.80 3.42
C LEU A 296 2.89 10.72 4.35
N LEU A 297 2.54 9.45 4.14
CA LEU A 297 3.09 8.35 4.94
C LEU A 297 4.59 8.13 4.71
N LYS A 298 5.09 8.40 3.50
CA LYS A 298 6.54 8.40 3.23
C LYS A 298 7.25 9.53 3.96
N SER A 299 6.67 10.74 4.00
CA SER A 299 7.31 11.89 4.65
C SER A 299 7.51 11.66 6.15
N VAL A 300 6.67 10.89 6.82
CA VAL A 300 6.84 10.53 8.24
C VAL A 300 8.17 9.82 8.50
N VAL A 301 8.61 8.93 7.60
CA VAL A 301 9.86 8.18 7.71
C VAL A 301 11.05 8.98 7.18
N LEU A 302 10.86 9.79 6.14
CA LEU A 302 11.94 10.58 5.54
C LEU A 302 12.31 11.80 6.38
N GLU A 303 11.30 12.52 6.87
CA GLU A 303 11.46 13.84 7.48
C GLU A 303 10.60 14.04 8.74
N GLY A 304 9.91 13.01 9.23
CA GLY A 304 8.99 13.14 10.36
C GLY A 304 9.45 12.47 11.64
N THR A 305 8.46 12.05 12.41
CA THR A 305 8.62 11.37 13.71
C THR A 305 9.30 9.99 13.62
N ALA A 306 9.35 9.36 12.44
CA ALA A 306 9.86 7.99 12.28
C ALA A 306 11.21 7.92 11.52
N ARG A 307 12.02 8.99 11.57
CA ARG A 307 13.33 9.02 10.88
C ARG A 307 14.30 7.93 11.33
N ASN A 308 14.18 7.46 12.57
CA ASN A 308 15.03 6.43 13.15
C ASN A 308 14.87 5.06 12.47
N ILE A 309 13.76 4.84 11.76
CA ILE A 309 13.53 3.59 11.03
C ILE A 309 13.91 3.67 9.55
N ARG A 310 14.55 4.76 9.10
CA ARG A 310 15.04 4.83 7.72
C ARG A 310 16.04 3.70 7.46
N SER A 311 15.80 2.93 6.41
CA SER A 311 16.67 1.84 5.97
C SER A 311 17.39 2.19 4.67
N ASN A 312 18.60 1.66 4.51
CA ASN A 312 19.36 1.76 3.26
C ASN A 312 18.95 0.70 2.24
N TYR A 313 18.17 -0.30 2.66
CA TYR A 313 17.81 -1.46 1.83
C TYR A 313 16.39 -1.37 1.27
N ILE A 314 15.46 -0.83 2.07
CA ILE A 314 14.03 -0.85 1.80
C ILE A 314 13.43 0.51 2.19
N GLN A 315 12.60 1.08 1.32
CA GLN A 315 11.82 2.26 1.69
C GLN A 315 10.56 1.83 2.45
N MET A 316 10.27 2.51 3.55
CA MET A 316 9.10 2.26 4.40
C MET A 316 8.21 3.51 4.44
N ALA A 317 6.91 3.29 4.57
CA ALA A 317 5.93 4.35 4.76
C ALA A 317 4.99 3.96 5.91
N GLY A 318 4.61 4.92 6.75
CA GLY A 318 3.75 4.63 7.88
C GLY A 318 3.52 5.82 8.78
N LYS A 319 2.86 5.60 9.91
CA LYS A 319 2.56 6.62 10.88
C LYS A 319 2.77 6.11 12.30
N THR A 320 3.43 6.93 13.10
CA THR A 320 3.57 6.76 14.54
C THR A 320 2.26 7.06 15.27
N GLY A 321 1.95 6.25 16.27
CA GLY A 321 0.89 6.45 17.26
C GLY A 321 1.48 6.57 18.65
N THR A 322 0.99 7.54 19.41
CA THR A 322 1.17 7.58 20.87
C THR A 322 -0.14 8.03 21.44
N ALA A 323 -0.80 7.15 22.18
CA ALA A 323 -2.06 7.41 22.84
C ALA A 323 -1.83 7.40 24.36
N GLN A 324 -2.45 8.33 25.07
CA GLN A 324 -2.50 8.31 26.52
C GLN A 324 -3.76 7.57 26.95
N LEU A 325 -3.58 6.45 27.64
CA LEU A 325 -4.67 5.64 28.15
C LEU A 325 -5.40 6.40 29.26
N ASN A 326 -6.74 6.43 29.19
CA ASN A 326 -7.62 7.15 30.11
C ASN A 326 -7.50 8.68 30.06
N TYR A 327 -7.28 9.25 28.87
CA TYR A 327 -7.14 10.70 28.64
C TYR A 327 -8.19 11.58 29.35
N HIS A 328 -9.46 11.14 29.46
CA HIS A 328 -10.55 11.92 30.05
C HIS A 328 -10.96 11.56 31.49
N LYS A 329 -10.30 10.59 32.15
CA LYS A 329 -10.69 10.23 33.53
C LYS A 329 -9.92 11.08 34.55
N PHE A 330 -10.63 11.96 35.25
CA PHE A 330 -10.21 12.75 36.42
C PHE A 330 -9.71 11.93 37.64
N ARG A 331 -9.40 10.64 37.47
CA ARG A 331 -8.83 9.75 38.50
C ARG A 331 -7.82 8.80 37.87
N ALA A 332 -6.68 9.32 37.45
CA ALA A 332 -5.49 8.49 37.26
C ALA A 332 -4.84 8.21 38.63
N SER A 333 -5.51 7.42 39.48
CA SER A 333 -4.90 6.92 40.73
C SER A 333 -3.71 5.99 40.47
N LYS A 334 -3.49 5.59 39.20
CA LYS A 334 -2.37 4.75 38.72
C LYS A 334 -1.54 5.43 37.62
N GLY A 335 -1.20 6.72 37.77
CA GLY A 335 -0.28 7.41 36.86
C GLY A 335 -0.76 7.54 35.41
N ILE A 336 0.01 8.26 34.59
CA ILE A 336 -0.24 8.38 33.15
C ILE A 336 0.32 7.14 32.47
N ARG A 337 -0.52 6.45 31.69
CA ARG A 337 -0.15 5.24 30.95
C ARG A 337 -0.25 5.52 29.46
N HIS A 338 0.66 4.95 28.70
CA HIS A 338 0.79 5.22 27.27
C HIS A 338 0.67 3.95 26.45
N GLN A 339 0.28 4.12 25.19
CA GLN A 339 0.32 3.09 24.18
C GLN A 339 1.13 3.61 22.99
N ALA A 340 2.13 2.83 22.59
CA ALA A 340 3.01 3.13 21.50
C ALA A 340 2.63 2.28 20.29
N GLY A 341 2.45 2.92 19.13
CA GLY A 341 2.04 2.23 17.92
C GLY A 341 2.79 2.69 16.67
N PHE A 342 2.88 1.82 15.69
CA PHE A 342 3.30 2.16 14.34
C PHE A 342 2.52 1.31 13.34
N CYS A 343 1.88 1.96 12.36
CA CYS A 343 1.16 1.28 11.28
C CYS A 343 1.69 1.77 9.94
N GLY A 344 1.95 0.87 9.00
CA GLY A 344 2.57 1.22 7.73
C GLY A 344 2.63 0.07 6.73
N PHE A 345 3.37 0.28 5.67
CA PHE A 345 3.59 -0.71 4.62
C PHE A 345 4.96 -0.56 3.97
N PHE A 346 5.38 -1.65 3.31
CA PHE A 346 6.67 -1.75 2.67
C PHE A 346 6.69 -2.77 1.50
N PRO A 347 7.57 -2.57 0.50
CA PRO A 347 8.30 -1.33 0.20
C PRO A 347 7.35 -0.15 -0.11
N ALA A 348 7.79 1.08 0.14
CA ALA A 348 6.90 2.25 0.09
C ALA A 348 6.37 2.57 -1.32
N ASP A 349 7.15 2.29 -2.38
CA ASP A 349 6.78 2.56 -3.76
C ASP A 349 5.89 1.46 -4.38
N ASN A 350 6.19 0.20 -4.07
CA ASN A 350 5.42 -0.96 -4.50
C ASN A 350 5.11 -1.86 -3.30
N PRO A 351 4.09 -1.53 -2.49
CA PRO A 351 3.82 -2.21 -1.23
C PRO A 351 3.46 -3.69 -1.44
N VAL A 352 4.16 -4.57 -0.74
CA VAL A 352 3.87 -6.01 -0.72
C VAL A 352 3.24 -6.41 0.61
N TYR A 353 3.74 -5.86 1.71
CA TYR A 353 3.20 -6.07 3.04
C TYR A 353 2.79 -4.77 3.70
N SER A 354 1.70 -4.82 4.46
CA SER A 354 1.35 -3.84 5.47
C SER A 354 1.57 -4.45 6.85
N CYS A 355 2.03 -3.65 7.80
CA CYS A 355 2.29 -4.11 9.16
C CYS A 355 1.81 -3.07 10.18
N ILE A 356 1.24 -3.56 11.28
CA ILE A 356 0.95 -2.77 12.48
C ILE A 356 1.65 -3.39 13.68
N VAL A 357 2.24 -2.54 14.51
CA VAL A 357 2.79 -2.90 15.82
C VAL A 357 2.15 -1.99 16.86
N VAL A 358 1.65 -2.58 17.94
CA VAL A 358 1.08 -1.86 19.09
C VAL A 358 1.66 -2.45 20.37
N ILE A 359 2.20 -1.60 21.23
CA ILE A 359 2.78 -1.97 22.53
C ILE A 359 2.14 -1.10 23.60
N SER A 360 1.50 -1.73 24.58
CA SER A 360 0.73 -1.08 25.62
C SER A 360 1.53 -0.99 26.92
N GLU A 361 1.44 0.17 27.57
CA GLU A 361 2.04 0.47 28.86
C GLU A 361 3.56 0.20 28.94
N PRO A 362 4.39 0.71 28.00
CA PRO A 362 5.84 0.61 28.14
C PRO A 362 6.30 1.44 29.35
N GLU A 363 7.13 0.83 30.21
CA GLU A 363 7.61 1.47 31.45
C GLU A 363 9.03 2.02 31.33
N ARG A 364 9.83 1.54 30.36
CA ARG A 364 11.26 1.86 30.22
C ARG A 364 11.63 2.19 28.78
N GLY A 365 12.67 3.01 28.60
CA GLY A 365 13.28 3.23 27.28
C GLY A 365 12.43 4.04 26.30
N GLY A 366 11.53 4.88 26.82
CA GLY A 366 10.62 5.70 26.01
C GLY A 366 9.18 5.19 26.03
N TYR A 367 8.26 6.05 25.60
CA TYR A 367 6.84 5.73 25.49
C TYR A 367 6.24 6.15 24.14
N HIS A 368 7.04 6.77 23.28
CA HIS A 368 6.60 7.19 21.97
C HIS A 368 6.63 6.05 20.97
N GLY A 369 5.67 6.06 20.03
CA GLY A 369 5.60 5.09 18.93
C GLY A 369 6.89 5.00 18.11
N ALA A 370 7.62 6.10 17.97
CA ALA A 370 8.91 6.14 17.27
C ALA A 370 10.02 5.37 18.00
N GLU A 371 10.00 5.34 19.33
CA GLU A 371 11.05 4.72 20.16
C GLU A 371 10.77 3.24 20.43
N VAL A 372 9.49 2.89 20.55
CA VAL A 372 9.05 1.58 21.02
C VAL A 372 8.55 0.70 19.86
N ALA A 373 7.55 1.15 19.10
CA ALA A 373 6.88 0.33 18.08
C ALA A 373 7.56 0.38 16.70
N ALA A 374 8.08 1.54 16.30
CA ALA A 374 8.69 1.72 14.98
C ALA A 374 9.94 0.83 14.78
N PRO A 375 10.85 0.64 15.76
CA PRO A 375 11.99 -0.27 15.59
C PRO A 375 11.56 -1.73 15.34
N VAL A 376 10.47 -2.19 15.96
CA VAL A 376 9.89 -3.52 15.72
C VAL A 376 9.38 -3.62 14.29
N PHE A 377 8.65 -2.61 13.81
CA PHE A 377 8.20 -2.55 12.42
C PHE A 377 9.38 -2.62 11.45
N ARG A 378 10.47 -1.89 11.71
CA ARG A 378 11.68 -1.92 10.88
C ARG A 378 12.31 -3.31 10.83
N ASP A 379 12.49 -3.95 11.98
CA ASP A 379 13.11 -5.28 12.06
C ASP A 379 12.27 -6.31 11.28
N ILE A 380 10.94 -6.28 11.44
CA ILE A 380 10.03 -7.10 10.65
C ILE A 380 10.17 -6.80 9.16
N ALA A 381 10.16 -5.52 8.78
CA ALA A 381 10.19 -5.10 7.39
C ALA A 381 11.50 -5.50 6.69
N GLU A 382 12.65 -5.26 7.32
CA GLU A 382 13.97 -5.60 6.77
C GLU A 382 14.14 -7.11 6.61
N ARG A 383 13.71 -7.91 7.61
CA ARG A 383 13.80 -9.37 7.53
C ARG A 383 12.82 -9.97 6.51
N CYS A 384 11.58 -9.49 6.47
CA CYS A 384 10.61 -9.90 5.44
C CYS A 384 11.12 -9.58 4.03
N PHE A 385 11.71 -8.39 3.85
CA PHE A 385 12.30 -7.98 2.58
C PHE A 385 13.44 -8.91 2.19
N ALA A 386 14.37 -9.20 3.10
CA ALA A 386 15.51 -10.08 2.84
C ALA A 386 15.12 -11.53 2.50
N MET A 387 13.98 -12.02 2.99
CA MET A 387 13.52 -13.40 2.75
C MET A 387 12.79 -13.57 1.41
N LYS A 388 12.24 -12.49 0.82
CA LYS A 388 11.39 -12.59 -0.37
C LYS A 388 12.13 -12.20 -1.66
N ALA A 389 12.47 -13.22 -2.45
CA ALA A 389 13.08 -13.05 -3.77
C ALA A 389 12.30 -12.08 -4.69
N GLU A 390 10.96 -12.11 -4.65
CA GLU A 390 10.08 -11.24 -5.44
C GLU A 390 10.23 -9.74 -5.17
N MET A 391 10.78 -9.37 -4.00
CA MET A 391 11.02 -7.98 -3.62
C MET A 391 12.40 -7.47 -4.09
N HIS A 392 13.25 -8.36 -4.57
CA HIS A 392 14.57 -8.02 -5.08
C HIS A 392 14.52 -7.91 -6.61
N PRO A 393 15.20 -6.92 -7.21
CA PRO A 393 15.41 -6.92 -8.65
C PRO A 393 16.13 -8.22 -9.04
N PRO A 394 15.72 -8.89 -10.13
CA PRO A 394 16.43 -10.07 -10.62
C PRO A 394 17.92 -9.76 -10.76
N ILE A 395 18.78 -10.62 -10.21
CA ILE A 395 20.25 -10.45 -10.29
C ILE A 395 20.73 -10.38 -11.75
N ASN A 396 19.96 -10.95 -12.68
CA ASN A 396 20.23 -10.97 -14.11
C ASN A 396 19.61 -9.78 -14.88
N GLN A 397 18.97 -8.81 -14.22
CA GLN A 397 18.62 -7.53 -14.84
C GLN A 397 19.88 -6.66 -14.94
N ASN A 398 20.73 -6.97 -15.91
CA ASN A 398 21.63 -5.95 -16.43
C ASN A 398 20.77 -4.78 -16.92
N LYS A 399 21.08 -3.55 -16.50
CA LYS A 399 20.53 -2.37 -17.15
C LYS A 399 20.77 -2.52 -18.66
N PRO A 400 19.77 -2.29 -19.53
CA PRO A 400 20.03 -2.32 -20.97
C PRO A 400 21.22 -1.41 -21.24
N GLU A 401 22.25 -1.94 -21.92
CA GLU A 401 23.40 -1.15 -22.32
C GLU A 401 22.88 0.08 -23.06
N LYS A 402 23.37 1.27 -22.71
CA LYS A 402 23.03 2.48 -23.45
C LYS A 402 23.48 2.27 -24.88
N LEU A 403 22.53 2.23 -25.82
CA LEU A 403 22.82 2.11 -27.24
C LEU A 403 23.83 3.19 -27.62
N VAL A 404 24.95 2.78 -28.22
CA VAL A 404 25.96 3.74 -28.70
C VAL A 404 25.40 4.38 -29.97
N THR A 405 25.77 5.62 -30.31
CA THR A 405 25.22 6.38 -31.46
C THR A 405 25.24 5.61 -32.81
N ARG A 406 26.10 4.59 -32.97
CA ARG A 406 26.16 3.73 -34.17
C ARG A 406 25.03 2.68 -34.24
N GLU A 407 24.37 2.40 -33.13
CA GLU A 407 23.30 1.40 -32.98
C GLU A 407 21.91 2.05 -33.04
N LEU A 408 21.85 3.38 -32.98
CA LEU A 408 20.63 4.15 -33.13
C LEU A 408 20.21 4.24 -34.60
N PRO A 409 18.90 4.16 -34.90
CA PRO A 409 18.38 4.37 -36.25
C PRO A 409 18.77 5.76 -36.75
N SER A 410 19.23 5.82 -38.00
CA SER A 410 19.70 7.06 -38.62
C SER A 410 19.46 7.01 -40.11
N TYR A 411 18.93 8.11 -40.64
CA TYR A 411 18.45 8.27 -42.01
C TYR A 411 17.25 7.39 -42.38
N ASP A 412 16.61 6.75 -41.40
CA ASP A 412 15.32 6.08 -41.58
C ASP A 412 14.22 7.14 -41.74
N ALA A 413 13.44 7.04 -42.82
CA ALA A 413 12.46 8.04 -43.19
C ALA A 413 11.10 7.41 -43.49
N GLY A 414 10.04 8.20 -43.41
CA GLY A 414 8.71 7.67 -43.66
C GLY A 414 7.63 8.56 -43.07
N SER A 415 6.45 7.98 -42.94
CA SER A 415 5.31 8.63 -42.29
C SER A 415 5.66 8.96 -40.83
N LYS A 416 5.38 10.20 -40.41
CA LYS A 416 5.60 10.65 -39.03
C LYS A 416 4.93 9.71 -38.02
N SER A 417 3.66 9.39 -38.21
CA SER A 417 2.89 8.57 -37.26
C SER A 417 3.46 7.15 -37.10
N ASP A 418 3.94 6.56 -38.20
CA ASP A 418 4.48 5.20 -38.20
C ASP A 418 5.86 5.18 -37.52
N LEU A 419 6.70 6.20 -37.74
CA LEU A 419 7.99 6.34 -37.08
C LEU A 419 7.84 6.61 -35.57
N GLU A 420 6.95 7.50 -35.17
CA GLU A 420 6.65 7.77 -33.75
C GLU A 420 6.06 6.54 -33.03
N GLY A 421 5.21 5.79 -33.72
CA GLY A 421 4.68 4.52 -33.20
C GLY A 421 5.81 3.51 -32.95
N SER A 422 6.74 3.41 -33.89
CA SER A 422 7.89 2.50 -33.80
C SER A 422 8.85 2.90 -32.67
N LEU A 423 9.19 4.20 -32.54
CA LEU A 423 10.06 4.71 -31.49
C LEU A 423 9.45 4.50 -30.09
N ARG A 424 8.14 4.76 -29.94
CA ARG A 424 7.41 4.51 -28.69
C ARG A 424 7.38 3.04 -28.33
N TRP A 425 7.16 2.15 -29.30
CA TRP A 425 7.16 0.71 -29.06
C TRP A 425 8.54 0.20 -28.62
N LEU A 426 9.61 0.77 -29.20
CA LEU A 426 11.00 0.47 -28.83
C LEU A 426 11.46 1.15 -27.53
N GLY A 427 10.65 2.04 -26.95
CA GLY A 427 11.02 2.80 -25.75
C GLY A 427 12.18 3.77 -25.97
N LEU A 428 12.32 4.31 -27.19
CA LEU A 428 13.37 5.27 -27.55
C LEU A 428 12.85 6.70 -27.45
N ASP A 429 13.46 7.49 -26.58
CA ASP A 429 13.20 8.92 -26.46
C ASP A 429 13.68 9.67 -27.72
N TYR A 430 12.89 10.63 -28.18
CA TYR A 430 13.20 11.45 -29.34
C TYR A 430 12.76 12.90 -29.16
N PHE A 431 13.42 13.79 -29.89
CA PHE A 431 13.08 15.21 -30.01
C PHE A 431 12.54 15.49 -31.42
N GLU A 432 11.64 16.45 -31.54
CA GLU A 432 11.10 16.90 -32.82
C GLU A 432 11.33 18.41 -33.02
N GLU A 433 11.49 18.84 -34.28
CA GLU A 433 11.37 20.26 -34.63
C GLU A 433 9.90 20.71 -34.57
N THR A 434 9.66 22.00 -34.34
CA THR A 434 8.30 22.55 -34.34
C THR A 434 7.69 22.48 -35.74
N ASP A 435 6.42 22.08 -35.85
CA ASP A 435 5.64 22.02 -37.11
C ASP A 435 6.18 21.05 -38.19
N LEU A 436 6.53 19.82 -37.80
CA LEU A 436 6.82 18.75 -38.76
C LEU A 436 5.60 18.39 -39.61
N GLY A 437 5.79 18.29 -40.94
CA GLY A 437 4.82 17.72 -41.86
C GLY A 437 4.72 16.18 -41.80
N ASP A 438 3.88 15.60 -42.67
CA ASP A 438 3.55 14.16 -42.66
C ASP A 438 4.75 13.21 -42.89
N TRP A 439 5.84 13.73 -43.46
CA TRP A 439 7.04 12.97 -43.82
C TRP A 439 8.24 13.44 -43.01
N THR A 440 8.88 12.51 -42.31
CA THR A 440 10.01 12.81 -41.43
C THR A 440 11.18 11.87 -41.68
N VAL A 441 12.34 12.24 -41.15
CA VAL A 441 13.54 11.42 -41.11
C VAL A 441 14.13 11.42 -39.71
N ILE A 442 14.51 10.24 -39.22
CA ILE A 442 15.20 10.05 -37.97
C ILE A 442 16.69 10.33 -38.20
N LYS A 443 17.27 11.16 -37.34
CA LYS A 443 18.71 11.40 -37.29
C LYS A 443 19.22 11.15 -35.88
N ALA A 444 20.22 10.28 -35.75
CA ALA A 444 20.98 10.17 -34.52
C ALA A 444 21.79 11.47 -34.30
N ALA A 445 21.53 12.17 -33.20
CA ALA A 445 22.31 13.34 -32.78
C ALA A 445 23.57 12.88 -32.02
N GLN A 446 24.47 13.80 -31.66
CA GLN A 446 25.59 13.45 -30.79
C GLN A 446 25.07 12.97 -29.42
N GLY A 447 25.46 11.77 -29.00
CA GLY A 447 25.00 11.13 -27.77
C GLY A 447 23.99 9.99 -28.00
N ASP A 448 23.05 9.86 -27.07
CA ASP A 448 21.97 8.85 -27.04
C ASP A 448 20.61 9.40 -27.51
N SER A 449 20.59 10.58 -28.17
CA SER A 449 19.37 11.28 -28.54
C SER A 449 19.02 11.13 -30.03
N LEU A 450 17.74 10.87 -30.30
CA LEU A 450 17.16 10.85 -31.65
C LEU A 450 16.45 12.17 -31.96
N MET A 451 16.57 12.63 -33.20
CA MET A 451 15.87 13.81 -33.69
C MET A 451 15.03 13.46 -34.91
N LEU A 452 13.74 13.81 -34.88
CA LEU A 452 12.85 13.79 -36.03
C LEU A 452 12.94 15.13 -36.75
N LEU A 453 13.33 15.07 -38.03
CA LEU A 453 13.48 16.25 -38.89
C LEU A 453 12.44 16.21 -40.03
N GLN A 454 12.01 17.40 -40.45
CA GLN A 454 11.05 17.51 -41.56
C GLN A 454 11.69 17.05 -42.86
N ARG A 455 10.98 16.19 -43.60
CA ARG A 455 11.38 15.78 -44.94
C ARG A 455 10.42 16.37 -45.97
N ASN A 456 10.90 17.39 -46.68
CA ASN A 456 10.12 18.03 -47.73
C ASN A 456 10.03 17.12 -48.97
N ILE A 457 8.80 16.74 -49.32
CA ILE A 457 8.50 15.92 -50.50
C ILE A 457 7.87 16.83 -51.56
N SER A 458 8.46 16.84 -52.76
CA SER A 458 7.91 17.63 -53.88
C SER A 458 6.67 16.96 -54.46
N ASP A 459 5.62 17.73 -54.76
CA ASP A 459 4.38 17.20 -55.36
C ASP A 459 4.42 17.06 -56.89
N LYS A 460 5.38 17.70 -57.56
CA LYS A 460 5.44 17.79 -59.03
C LYS A 460 6.56 16.97 -59.66
N ALA A 461 7.49 16.48 -58.86
CA ALA A 461 8.69 15.78 -59.31
C ALA A 461 8.91 14.49 -58.51
N VAL A 462 9.75 13.60 -59.02
CA VAL A 462 10.21 12.40 -58.31
C VAL A 462 10.87 12.83 -56.99
N PRO A 463 10.36 12.39 -55.82
CA PRO A 463 11.01 12.69 -54.55
C PRO A 463 12.19 11.75 -54.31
N SER A 464 13.08 12.14 -53.40
CA SER A 464 13.99 11.17 -52.79
C SER A 464 13.20 10.29 -51.83
N VAL A 465 13.20 8.99 -52.08
CA VAL A 465 12.63 7.96 -51.19
C VAL A 465 13.71 7.16 -50.47
N ILE A 466 14.99 7.58 -50.56
CA ILE A 466 16.10 6.93 -49.86
C ILE A 466 15.87 7.00 -48.34
N GLY A 467 16.05 5.86 -47.66
CA GLY A 467 15.80 5.69 -46.23
C GLY A 467 14.36 5.30 -45.90
N MET A 468 13.44 5.29 -46.88
CA MET A 468 12.04 4.94 -46.63
C MET A 468 11.79 3.45 -46.65
N GLY A 469 10.81 3.02 -45.84
CA GLY A 469 10.18 1.71 -46.00
C GLY A 469 9.45 1.61 -47.34
N LEU A 470 9.28 0.38 -47.84
CA LEU A 470 8.73 0.15 -49.18
C LEU A 470 7.32 0.71 -49.36
N LYS A 471 6.47 0.58 -48.34
CA LYS A 471 5.08 1.10 -48.32
C LYS A 471 5.06 2.59 -48.65
N ASP A 472 5.86 3.37 -47.96
CA ASP A 472 5.94 4.83 -48.08
C ASP A 472 6.58 5.25 -49.41
N ALA A 473 7.64 4.54 -49.82
CA ALA A 473 8.32 4.79 -51.09
C ALA A 473 7.42 4.55 -52.31
N ILE A 474 6.65 3.45 -52.31
CA ILE A 474 5.67 3.15 -53.36
C ILE A 474 4.57 4.21 -53.37
N TYR A 475 3.99 4.50 -52.20
CA TYR A 475 2.92 5.51 -52.08
C TYR A 475 3.33 6.86 -52.69
N LEU A 476 4.55 7.33 -52.38
CA LEU A 476 5.02 8.61 -52.89
C LEU A 476 5.29 8.61 -54.40
N LEU A 477 5.87 7.53 -54.94
CA LEU A 477 6.25 7.44 -56.35
C LEU A 477 5.06 7.16 -57.28
N GLU A 478 4.17 6.24 -56.90
CA GLU A 478 3.05 5.83 -57.75
C GLU A 478 1.95 6.90 -57.81
N ASN A 479 1.68 7.60 -56.71
CA ASN A 479 0.77 8.75 -56.71
C ASN A 479 1.26 9.92 -57.60
N ARG A 480 2.55 9.90 -57.97
CA ARG A 480 3.15 10.88 -58.91
C ARG A 480 3.29 10.31 -60.34
N GLY A 481 2.75 9.13 -60.59
CA GLY A 481 2.68 8.50 -61.91
C GLY A 481 3.92 7.71 -62.32
N CYS A 482 4.81 7.37 -61.39
CA CYS A 482 5.88 6.41 -61.65
C CYS A 482 5.34 4.97 -61.59
N ARG A 483 5.94 4.05 -62.35
CA ARG A 483 5.80 2.61 -62.13
C ARG A 483 6.97 2.14 -61.29
N VAL A 484 6.73 1.53 -60.13
CA VAL A 484 7.80 1.10 -59.22
C VAL A 484 8.15 -0.36 -59.47
N LYS A 485 9.45 -0.65 -59.62
CA LYS A 485 10.00 -2.02 -59.55
C LYS A 485 10.92 -2.11 -58.36
N VAL A 486 10.91 -3.26 -57.69
CA VAL A 486 11.56 -3.44 -56.39
C VAL A 486 12.53 -4.60 -56.46
N SER A 487 13.71 -4.44 -55.87
CA SER A 487 14.69 -5.52 -55.70
C SER A 487 15.30 -5.43 -54.31
N GLY A 488 15.21 -6.51 -53.53
CA GLY A 488 15.68 -6.57 -52.14
C GLY A 488 14.54 -6.49 -51.13
N VAL A 489 14.90 -6.43 -49.85
CA VAL A 489 14.00 -6.29 -48.68
C VAL A 489 14.50 -5.13 -47.82
N GLY A 490 13.74 -4.66 -46.82
CA GLY A 490 14.21 -3.60 -45.92
C GLY A 490 13.87 -2.17 -46.35
N LYS A 491 14.83 -1.25 -46.24
CA LYS A 491 14.66 0.18 -46.58
C LYS A 491 15.29 0.52 -47.92
N VAL A 492 14.77 1.55 -48.60
CA VAL A 492 15.28 1.98 -49.90
C VAL A 492 16.69 2.56 -49.74
N ARG A 493 17.68 1.88 -50.30
CA ARG A 493 19.07 2.35 -50.34
C ARG A 493 19.38 3.15 -51.59
N ARG A 494 18.74 2.81 -52.70
CA ARG A 494 18.96 3.45 -54.01
C ARG A 494 17.70 3.44 -54.86
N GLN A 495 17.49 4.52 -55.61
CA GLN A 495 16.46 4.65 -56.64
C GLN A 495 17.10 4.98 -57.99
N THR A 496 16.53 4.52 -59.12
CA THR A 496 17.09 4.82 -60.45
C THR A 496 16.73 6.19 -60.99
N LEU A 497 15.57 6.73 -60.63
CA LEU A 497 15.16 8.07 -61.03
C LEU A 497 15.70 9.09 -60.03
N ALA A 498 16.47 10.07 -60.52
CA ALA A 498 17.01 11.12 -59.67
C ALA A 498 15.88 12.00 -59.10
N PRO A 499 15.98 12.43 -57.83
CA PRO A 499 15.04 13.39 -57.27
C PRO A 499 14.97 14.68 -58.10
N GLY A 500 13.77 15.25 -58.26
CA GLY A 500 13.54 16.45 -59.08
C GLY A 500 13.23 16.17 -60.56
N THR A 501 13.33 14.92 -61.02
CA THR A 501 12.94 14.53 -62.38
C THR A 501 11.41 14.45 -62.54
N ARG A 502 10.92 14.49 -63.79
CA ARG A 502 9.47 14.37 -64.07
C ARG A 502 9.00 12.93 -63.82
N ALA A 503 8.02 12.77 -62.94
CA ALA A 503 7.58 11.45 -62.46
C ALA A 503 6.65 10.69 -63.42
N SER A 504 5.78 11.38 -64.16
CA SER A 504 4.71 10.75 -64.94
C SER A 504 5.23 9.84 -66.07
N GLY A 505 4.81 8.57 -66.05
CA GLY A 505 5.05 7.59 -67.11
C GLY A 505 6.42 6.90 -67.06
N GLN A 506 7.26 7.22 -66.08
CA GLN A 506 8.59 6.64 -65.95
C GLN A 506 8.60 5.41 -65.03
N THR A 507 9.56 4.51 -65.22
CA THR A 507 9.77 3.37 -64.32
C THR A 507 10.92 3.66 -63.37
N CYS A 508 10.66 3.60 -62.06
CA CYS A 508 11.68 3.74 -61.02
C CYS A 508 11.99 2.36 -60.41
N VAL A 509 13.24 1.92 -60.47
CA VAL A 509 13.70 0.71 -59.79
C VAL A 509 14.28 1.10 -58.44
N LEU A 510 13.73 0.53 -57.36
CA LEU A 510 14.20 0.67 -55.99
C LEU A 510 15.03 -0.54 -55.61
N TYR A 511 16.22 -0.28 -55.05
CA TYR A 511 17.10 -1.29 -54.47
C TYR A 511 17.10 -1.12 -52.96
N LEU A 512 16.68 -2.17 -52.26
CA LEU A 512 16.52 -2.18 -50.81
C LEU A 512 17.66 -2.97 -50.16
N GLU A 513 17.95 -2.64 -48.91
CA GLU A 513 19.03 -3.22 -48.09
C GLU A 513 18.63 -4.48 -47.32
#